data_AF-A0A6C0CWM1-F1
#
_entry.id   AF-A0A6C0CWM1-F1
#
_cell.length_a   1.000
_cell.length_b   1.000
_cell.length_c   1.000
_cell.angle_alpha   90.00
_cell.angle_beta   90.00
_cell.angle_gamma   90.00
#
_symmetry.space_group_name_H-M   'P 1'
#
loop_
_entity.id
_entity.type
_entity.pdbx_description
1 polymer ?
#
loop_
_entity_poly.entity_id
_entity_poly.type
_entity_poly.pdbx_seq_one_letter_code
_entity_poly.pdbx_strand_id
1 'polypeptide(L)' 'MNNAFIRKNINTFAIIIFLLSFIILNYIQPGFLYNQDGSLRSFGLGHRRKTILPIWLLSIILGILSYLFILYYITLPKFR' A
#
# COMPACT_ATOMS: atom_id res chain seq x y z
N MET A 1 -2.16 21.57 13.54
CA MET A 1 -2.07 20.13 13.86
C MET A 1 -0.78 19.89 14.64
N ASN A 2 -0.81 19.18 15.77
CA ASN A 2 0.39 18.99 16.59
C ASN A 2 1.34 18.01 15.88
N ASN A 3 2.18 18.50 14.97
CA ASN A 3 3.13 17.69 14.19
C ASN A 3 4.06 16.86 15.10
N ALA A 4 4.26 17.29 16.35
CA ALA A 4 4.99 16.53 17.36
C ALA A 4 4.31 15.20 17.72
N PHE A 5 2.97 15.15 17.73
CA PHE A 5 2.22 13.93 18.02
C PHE A 5 2.33 12.90 16.88
N ILE A 6 2.25 13.35 15.63
CA ILE A 6 2.41 12.49 14.45
C ILE A 6 3.86 11.99 14.37
N ARG A 7 4.84 12.86 14.62
CA ARG A 7 6.27 12.50 14.67
C ARG A 7 6.57 11.47 15.75
N LYS A 8 5.93 11.56 16.93
CA LYS A 8 6.09 10.59 18.01
C LYS A 8 5.54 9.21 17.65
N ASN A 9 4.46 9.15 16.86
CA ASN A 9 3.73 7.92 16.54
C ASN A 9 3.77 7.58 15.04
N ILE A 10 4.90 7.82 14.39
CA ILE A 10 5.05 7.67 12.93
C ILE A 10 4.61 6.29 12.42
N ASN A 11 4.98 5.23 13.14
CA ASN A 11 4.64 3.86 12.78
C ASN A 11 3.13 3.60 12.82
N THR A 12 2.43 4.10 13.83
CA THR A 12 0.97 3.92 13.96
C THR A 12 0.24 4.57 12.79
N PHE A 13 0.61 5.81 12.45
CA PHE A 13 0.02 6.50 11.30
C PHE A 13 0.34 5.80 9.98
N ALA A 14 1.57 5.30 9.80
CA ALA A 14 1.95 4.54 8.62
C ALA A 14 1.14 3.23 8.49
N ILE A 15 0.92 2.51 9.58
CA ILE A 15 0.10 1.28 9.61
C ILE A 15 -1.36 1.59 9.25
N ILE A 16 -1.93 2.67 9.79
CA ILE A 16 -3.31 3.07 9.46
C ILE A 16 -3.46 3.38 7.98
N ILE A 17 -2.53 4.14 7.39
CA ILE A 17 -2.53 4.45 5.96
C ILE A 17 -2.37 3.19 5.13
N PHE A 18 -1.44 2.31 5.50
CA PHE A 18 -1.25 1.03 4.85
C PHE A 18 -2.54 0.20 4.84
N LEU A 19 -3.21 0.06 5.99
CA LEU A 19 -4.46 -0.69 6.10
C LEU A 19 -5.58 -0.09 5.24
N LEU A 20 -5.75 1.23 5.27
CA LEU A 20 -6.74 1.93 4.44
C LEU A 20 -6.47 1.70 2.94
N SER A 21 -5.24 1.92 2.49
CA SER A 21 -4.85 1.70 1.10
C SER A 21 -4.98 0.23 0.68
N PHE A 22 -4.63 -0.70 1.56
CA PHE A 22 -4.76 -2.13 1.30
C PHE A 22 -6.23 -2.56 1.19
N ILE A 23 -7.10 -2.07 2.08
CA ILE A 23 -8.55 -2.34 2.01
C ILE A 23 -9.14 -1.79 0.71
N ILE A 24 -8.81 -0.55 0.35
CA ILE A 24 -9.27 0.07 -0.90
C ILE A 24 -8.83 -0.76 -2.11
N LEU A 25 -7.58 -1.24 -2.12
CA LEU A 25 -7.06 -2.07 -3.20
C LEU A 25 -7.82 -3.41 -3.31
N ASN A 26 -8.08 -4.06 -2.17
CA ASN A 26 -8.84 -5.30 -2.13
C ASN A 26 -10.31 -5.11 -2.48
N TYR A 27 -10.88 -3.92 -2.25
CA TYR A 27 -12.24 -3.58 -2.61
C TYR A 27 -12.39 -3.31 -4.12
N ILE A 28 -11.45 -2.58 -4.72
CA ILE A 28 -11.44 -2.27 -6.16
C ILE A 28 -11.17 -3.54 -7.00
N GLN A 29 -10.48 -4.53 -6.43
CA GLN A 29 -10.13 -5.79 -7.09
C GLN A 29 -9.56 -5.58 -8.50
N PRO A 30 -8.43 -4.84 -8.63
CA PRO A 30 -7.97 -4.43 -9.94
C PRO A 30 -7.64 -5.65 -10.81
N GLY A 31 -8.05 -5.57 -12.08
CA GLY A 31 -7.99 -6.71 -13.02
C GLY A 31 -6.59 -7.24 -13.33
N PHE A 32 -5.51 -6.61 -12.85
CA PHE A 32 -4.15 -7.17 -12.93
C PHE A 32 -3.81 -8.11 -11.76
N LEU A 33 -4.50 -7.97 -10.61
CA LEU A 33 -4.35 -8.83 -9.43
C LEU A 33 -5.49 -9.84 -9.27
N TYR A 34 -6.70 -9.48 -9.69
CA TYR A 34 -7.91 -10.29 -9.49
C TYR A 34 -8.40 -10.86 -10.82
N ASN A 35 -9.03 -12.03 -10.75
CA ASN A 35 -9.82 -12.58 -11.84
C ASN A 35 -11.20 -11.91 -11.88
N GLN A 36 -11.92 -12.09 -12.99
CA GLN A 36 -13.31 -11.60 -13.12
C GLN A 36 -14.24 -12.20 -12.05
N ASP A 37 -13.88 -13.38 -11.56
CA ASP A 37 -14.56 -14.14 -10.52
C ASP A 37 -14.18 -13.68 -9.09
N GLY A 38 -13.36 -12.62 -8.95
CA GLY A 38 -12.92 -12.09 -7.66
C GLY A 38 -11.81 -12.91 -6.97
N SER A 39 -11.37 -14.02 -7.57
CA SER A 39 -10.24 -14.80 -7.06
C SER A 39 -8.90 -14.10 -7.31
N LEU A 40 -7.96 -14.26 -6.38
CA LEU A 40 -6.59 -13.76 -6.58
C LEU A 40 -5.93 -14.55 -7.70
N ARG A 41 -5.37 -13.83 -8.68
CA ARG A 41 -4.59 -14.46 -9.74
C ARG A 41 -3.30 -15.03 -9.14
N SER A 42 -3.05 -16.29 -9.45
CA SER A 42 -1.79 -16.94 -9.06
C SER A 42 -0.58 -16.31 -9.75
N PHE A 43 0.51 -16.16 -9.00
CA PHE A 43 1.80 -15.72 -9.53
C PHE A 43 2.40 -16.77 -10.49
N GLY A 44 3.02 -16.31 -11.57
CA GLY A 44 3.76 -17.18 -12.49
C GLY A 44 3.99 -16.57 -13.88
N LEU A 45 4.96 -17.11 -14.62
CA LEU A 45 5.25 -16.71 -15.99
C LEU A 45 4.59 -17.69 -16.98
N GLY A 46 3.97 -17.18 -18.05
CA GLY A 46 3.65 -17.99 -19.24
C GLY A 46 2.23 -18.55 -19.40
N HIS A 47 1.22 -18.11 -18.63
CA HIS A 47 -0.19 -18.47 -18.92
C HIS A 47 -1.10 -17.23 -18.85
N ARG A 48 -2.12 -17.16 -19.73
CA ARG A 48 -3.03 -15.99 -19.91
C ARG A 48 -3.74 -15.48 -18.64
N ARG A 49 -3.72 -16.23 -17.52
CA ARG A 49 -4.35 -15.85 -16.23
C ARG A 49 -3.38 -15.76 -15.04
N LYS A 50 -2.08 -15.60 -15.28
CA LYS A 50 -1.09 -15.43 -14.20
C LYS A 50 -0.76 -13.95 -13.99
N THR A 51 -0.52 -13.53 -12.75
CA THR A 51 0.08 -12.21 -12.50
C THR A 51 1.60 -12.32 -12.47
N ILE A 52 2.24 -11.23 -12.90
CA ILE A 52 3.66 -10.98 -12.66
C ILE A 52 3.85 -10.39 -11.26
N LEU A 53 2.79 -9.85 -10.65
CA LEU A 53 2.84 -9.15 -9.36
C LEU A 53 2.00 -9.90 -8.32
N PRO A 54 2.62 -10.64 -7.38
CA PRO A 54 1.89 -11.28 -6.31
C PRO A 54 1.40 -10.25 -5.28
N ILE A 55 0.28 -10.53 -4.62
CA ILE A 55 -0.31 -9.65 -3.60
C ILE A 55 0.67 -9.32 -2.46
N TRP A 56 1.50 -10.28 -2.04
CA TRP A 56 2.45 -10.06 -0.95
C TRP A 56 3.53 -9.03 -1.32
N LEU A 57 4.01 -9.02 -2.57
CA LEU A 57 4.97 -8.03 -3.05
C LEU A 57 4.34 -6.63 -3.08
N LEU A 58 3.08 -6.55 -3.53
CA LEU A 58 2.32 -5.31 -3.53
C LEU A 58 2.11 -4.77 -2.11
N SER A 59 1.80 -5.64 -1.14
CA SER A 59 1.67 -5.26 0.26
C SER A 59 2.97 -4.68 0.83
N ILE A 60 4.13 -5.26 0.49
CA ILE A 60 5.43 -4.74 0.93
C ILE A 60 5.66 -3.33 0.35
N ILE A 61 5.42 -3.15 -0.95
CA ILE A 61 5.57 -1.85 -1.62
C ILE A 61 4.63 -0.82 -0.99
N LEU A 62 3.36 -1.16 -0.76
CA LEU A 62 2.39 -0.28 -0.11
C LEU A 62 2.81 0.10 1.32
N GLY A 63 3.38 -0.84 2.08
CA GLY A 63 3.88 -0.57 3.43
C GLY A 63 5.02 0.45 3.42
N ILE A 64 6.00 0.26 2.51
CA ILE A 64 7.13 1.19 2.33
C ILE A 64 6.60 2.57 1.92
N LEU A 65 5.71 2.64 0.93
CA LEU A 65 5.12 3.90 0.47
C LEU A 65 4.33 4.62 1.57
N SER A 66 3.59 3.88 2.41
CA SER A 66 2.81 4.46 3.52
C SER A 66 3.71 5.12 4.56
N TYR A 67 4.84 4.47 4.89
CA TYR A 67 5.83 5.04 5.80
C TYR A 67 6.51 6.28 5.20
N LEU A 68 6.95 6.19 3.93
CA LEU A 68 7.55 7.31 3.22
C LEU A 68 6.60 8.50 3.09
N PHE A 69 5.30 8.24 2.87
CA PHE A 69 4.28 9.27 2.78
C PHE A 69 4.14 10.06 4.09
N ILE A 70 4.04 9.38 5.24
CA ILE A 70 4.01 10.06 6.54
C ILE A 70 5.32 10.82 6.80
N LEU A 71 6.47 10.21 6.50
CA LEU A 71 7.77 10.84 6.71
C LEU A 71 7.91 12.12 5.88
N TYR A 72 7.49 12.07 4.61
CA TYR A 72 7.44 13.23 3.72
C TYR A 72 6.50 14.30 4.27
N TYR A 73 5.28 13.94 4.68
CA TYR A 73 4.31 14.86 5.26
C TYR A 73 4.86 15.62 6.48
N ILE A 74 5.60 14.94 7.35
CA ILE A 74 6.21 15.54 8.54
C ILE A 74 7.44 16.41 8.19
N THR A 75 8.15 16.10 7.12
CA THR A 75 9.40 16.78 6.72
C THR A 75 9.16 17.96 5.78
N LEU A 76 8.04 17.97 5.04
CA LEU A 76 7.61 19.05 4.15
C LEU A 76 7.66 20.46 4.79
N PRO A 77 7.19 20.70 6.04
CA PRO A 77 7.27 22.03 6.65
C PRO A 77 8.70 22.48 6.98
N LYS A 78 9.71 21.61 6.87
CA LYS A 78 11.13 21.97 7.05
C LYS A 78 11.79 22.48 5.76
N PHE A 79 11.19 22.20 4.61
CA PHE A 79 11.70 22.60 3.29
C PHE A 79 11.09 23.91 2.77
N ARG A 80 10.12 24.46 3.49
CA ARG A 80 9.48 25.75 3.18
C ARG A 80 9.98 26.80 4.16
#